data_AF-A0A645GM86-F1
#
_entry.id   AF-A0A645GM86-F1
#
_cell.length_a   1.000
_cell.length_b   1.000
_cell.length_c   1.000
_cell.angle_alpha   90.00
_cell.angle_beta   90.00
_cell.angle_gamma   90.00
#
_symmetry.space_group_name_H-M   'P 1'
#
loop_
_entity.id
_entity.type
_entity.pdbx_description
1 polymer ?
#
loop_
_entity_poly.entity_id
_entity_poly.type
_entity_poly.pdbx_seq_one_letter_code
_entity_poly.pdbx_strand_id
1 'polypeptide(L)' 'MACDNMSVETNFFNMLNEVNKYIVSGNTLELYKDNLLLLKFNKQ' A
#
# COMPACT_ATOMS: atom_id res chain seq x y z
N MET A 1 -14.35 -21.13 -7.87
CA MET A 1 -12.87 -21.23 -7.94
C MET A 1 -12.33 -19.94 -7.35
N ALA A 2 -11.48 -20.00 -6.33
CA ALA A 2 -10.81 -18.81 -5.82
C ALA A 2 -9.91 -18.26 -6.94
N CYS A 3 -9.91 -16.94 -7.16
CA CYS A 3 -9.06 -16.31 -8.17
C CYS A 3 -7.57 -16.64 -7.93
N ASP A 4 -6.83 -16.79 -9.03
CA ASP A 4 -5.37 -16.86 -8.96
C ASP A 4 -4.82 -15.60 -8.26
N ASN A 5 -3.85 -15.78 -7.37
CA ASN A 5 -3.20 -14.72 -6.59
C ASN A 5 -4.02 -14.04 -5.49
N MET A 6 -5.04 -14.71 -4.93
CA MET A 6 -5.77 -14.23 -3.74
C MET A 6 -4.84 -13.89 -2.55
N SER A 7 -3.68 -14.55 -2.47
CA SER A 7 -2.62 -14.24 -1.51
C SER A 7 -2.04 -12.83 -1.68
N VAL A 8 -1.87 -12.38 -2.93
CA VAL A 8 -1.35 -11.03 -3.24
C VAL A 8 -2.37 -9.97 -2.86
N GLU A 9 -3.64 -10.20 -3.19
CA GLU A 9 -4.76 -9.32 -2.80
C GLU A 9 -4.87 -9.20 -1.28
N THR A 10 -4.85 -10.34 -0.57
CA THR A 10 -4.92 -10.38 0.89
C THR A 10 -3.72 -9.65 1.52
N ASN A 11 -2.51 -9.88 1.02
CA ASN A 11 -1.31 -9.22 1.52
C ASN A 11 -1.35 -7.70 1.29
N PHE A 12 -1.85 -7.26 0.13
CA PHE A 12 -2.02 -5.85 -0.18
C PHE A 12 -3.02 -5.18 0.78
N PHE A 13 -4.17 -5.80 1.03
CA PHE A 13 -5.14 -5.29 2.01
C PHE A 13 -4.59 -5.29 3.43
N ASN A 14 -3.82 -6.30 3.83
CA ASN A 14 -3.17 -6.32 5.13
C ASN A 14 -2.22 -5.12 5.30
N MET A 15 -1.38 -4.85 4.30
CA MET A 15 -0.47 -3.69 4.31
C MET A 15 -1.23 -2.37 4.40
N LEU A 16 -2.33 -2.22 3.64
CA LEU A 16 -3.16 -1.02 3.69
C LEU A 16 -3.78 -0.78 5.08
N ASN A 17 -4.22 -1.84 5.76
CA ASN A 17 -4.78 -1.73 7.11
C ASN A 17 -3.75 -1.30 8.16
N GLU A 18 -2.46 -1.52 7.92
CA GLU A 18 -1.39 -1.10 8.84
C GLU A 18 -0.94 0.35 8.64
N VAL A 19 -1.39 1.02 7.59
CA VAL A 19 -0.98 2.40 7.28
C VAL A 19 -1.55 3.35 8.33
N ASN A 20 -0.67 4.12 8.96
CA ASN A 20 -1.05 5.18 9.91
C ASN A 20 -0.61 6.58 9.48
N LYS A 21 0.18 6.69 8.39
CA LYS A 21 0.69 7.95 7.86
C LYS A 21 0.77 7.91 6.33
N TYR A 22 0.51 9.04 5.68
CA TYR A 22 0.72 9.21 4.25
C TYR A 22 1.50 10.49 3.94
N ILE A 23 2.22 10.49 2.82
CA ILE A 23 2.94 11.65 2.29
C ILE A 23 2.62 11.76 0.79
N VAL A 24 2.26 12.96 0.35
CA VAL A 24 2.09 13.27 -1.07
C VAL A 24 3.25 14.16 -1.49
N SER A 25 4.07 13.66 -2.41
CA SER A 25 5.28 14.34 -2.91
C SER A 25 5.21 14.45 -4.42
N GLY A 26 4.81 15.62 -4.92
CA GLY A 26 4.63 15.87 -6.35
C GLY A 26 3.60 14.91 -6.96
N ASN A 27 4.09 13.91 -7.69
CA ASN A 27 3.27 12.93 -8.40
C ASN A 27 3.21 11.56 -7.71
N THR A 28 3.72 11.45 -6.47
CA THR A 28 3.77 10.17 -5.74
C THR A 28 3.01 10.23 -4.42
N LEU A 29 2.28 9.16 -4.12
CA LEU A 29 1.67 8.90 -2.81
C LEU A 29 2.48 7.81 -2.11
N GLU A 30 2.99 8.13 -0.93
CA GLU A 30 3.76 7.22 -0.09
C GLU A 30 2.96 6.93 1.19
N LEU A 31 2.76 5.66 1.51
CA LEU A 31 2.03 5.18 2.67
C LEU A 31 2.97 4.51 3.66
N TYR A 32 2.86 4.87 4.93
CA TYR A 32 3.76 4.48 5.99
C TYR A 32 3.02 3.85 7.17
N LYS A 33 3.73 2.97 7.87
CA LYS A 33 3.46 2.59 9.25
C LYS A 33 4.60 3.12 10.11
N ASP A 34 4.32 4.14 10.91
CA ASP A 34 5.29 4.89 11.69
C ASP A 34 6.38 5.53 10.79
N ASN A 35 7.53 4.87 10.68
CA ASN A 35 8.68 5.30 9.88
C ASN A 35 8.99 4.35 8.70
N LEU A 36 8.23 3.25 8.57
CA LEU A 36 8.42 2.26 7.51
C LEU A 36 7.54 2.57 6.31
N LEU A 37 8.13 2.71 5.12
CA LEU A 37 7.39 2.84 3.86
C LEU A 37 6.80 1.49 3.47
N LEU A 38 5.47 1.41 3.40
CA LEU A 38 4.74 0.20 3.03
C LEU A 38 4.39 0.17 1.54
N LEU A 39 3.80 1.25 1.02
CA LEU A 39 3.30 1.31 -0.35
C LEU A 39 3.67 2.65 -0.98
N LYS A 40 3.98 2.63 -2.28
CA LYS A 40 4.25 3.82 -3.08
C LYS A 40 3.50 3.75 -4.39
N PHE A 41 2.69 4.77 -4.67
CA PHE A 41 1.93 4.92 -5.89
C PHE A 41 2.46 6.12 -6.67
N ASN A 42 2.48 6.01 -8.00
CA ASN A 42 2.72 7.12 -8.89
C ASN A 42 1.40 7.46 -9.57
N LYS A 43 1.08 8.75 -9.63
CA LYS A 43 -0.06 9.23 -10.41
C LYS A 43 0.27 9.02 -11.90
N GLN A 44 -0.59 8.26 -12.58
CA GLN A 44 -0.54 8.12 -14.04
C GLN A 44 -1.28 9.26 -14.72
#